data_AF-A0A7S3JHT5-F1
#
_entry.id   AF-A0A7S3JHT5-F1
#
_cell.length_a   1.000
_cell.length_b   1.000
_cell.length_c   1.000
_cell.angle_alpha   90.00
_cell.angle_beta   90.00
_cell.angle_gamma   90.00
#
_symmetry.space_group_name_H-M   'P 1'
#
loop_
_entity.id
_entity.type
_entity.pdbx_description
1 polymer ?
#
loop_
_entity_poly.entity_id
_entity_poly.type
_entity_poly.pdbx_seq_one_letter_code
_entity_poly.pdbx_strand_id
1 'polypeptide(L)'
;HNLKNDINKIFFVSQATGAFVIKMCSEVVPTYFASRLLQCLQVPTPDVKILPFYDEEFKAMVHAMEALTLHDDHLRYIVRLSMDRPFILLQEYIPAITLDKIGEKR
;
A
#
# COMPACT_ATOMS: atom_id res chain seq x y z
N HIS A 1 -9.71 17.53 -22.23
CA HIS A 1 -10.09 17.30 -20.83
C HIS A 1 -9.57 15.92 -20.40
N ASN A 2 -8.33 15.84 -19.90
CA ASN A 2 -7.67 14.59 -19.50
C ASN A 2 -7.87 14.37 -18.00
N LEU A 3 -8.79 13.46 -17.64
CA LEU A 3 -8.95 12.89 -16.31
C LEU A 3 -8.70 11.38 -16.44
N LYS A 4 -7.47 10.94 -16.17
CA LYS A 4 -6.92 9.56 -16.07
C LYS A 4 -5.40 9.75 -15.98
N ASN A 5 -4.60 9.32 -15.01
CA ASN A 5 -4.65 8.28 -14.00
C ASN A 5 -3.57 8.64 -12.95
N ASP A 6 -3.93 9.00 -11.72
CA ASP A 6 -2.98 8.94 -10.58
C ASP A 6 -3.64 8.11 -9.46
N ILE A 7 -4.17 6.96 -9.90
CA ILE A 7 -5.01 6.07 -9.12
C ILE A 7 -4.09 5.16 -8.29
N ASN A 8 -4.08 5.39 -6.98
CA ASN A 8 -3.50 4.52 -5.95
C ASN A 8 -2.05 4.08 -6.20
N LYS A 9 -1.09 4.86 -5.70
CA LYS A 9 0.31 4.44 -5.64
C LYS A 9 0.46 3.31 -4.63
N ILE A 10 1.16 2.25 -5.05
CA ILE A 10 1.39 1.04 -4.28
C ILE A 10 2.90 0.84 -4.16
N PHE A 11 3.40 0.70 -2.93
CA PHE A 11 4.78 0.34 -2.66
C PHE A 11 4.84 -1.09 -2.14
N PHE A 12 5.72 -1.90 -2.73
CA PHE A 12 6.06 -3.22 -2.22
C PHE A 12 7.30 -3.10 -1.36
N VAL A 13 7.17 -3.44 -0.08
CA VAL A 13 8.28 -3.38 0.88
C VAL A 13 8.68 -4.80 1.22
N SER A 14 9.94 -5.13 0.96
CA SER A 14 10.53 -6.43 1.29
C SER A 14 11.62 -6.25 2.34
N GLN A 15 11.55 -7.05 3.38
CA GLN A 15 12.53 -7.14 4.45
C GLN A 15 12.94 -8.60 4.65
N ALA A 16 14.04 -8.83 5.38
CA ALA A 16 14.50 -10.20 5.66
C ALA A 16 13.45 -11.05 6.40
N THR A 17 12.58 -10.41 7.18
CA THR A 17 11.54 -11.06 7.99
C THR A 17 10.20 -11.23 7.28
N GLY A 18 10.02 -10.63 6.10
CA GLY A 18 8.76 -10.69 5.36
C GLY A 18 8.56 -9.53 4.40
N ALA A 19 7.41 -9.53 3.72
CA ALA A 19 7.03 -8.47 2.80
C ALA A 19 5.62 -7.96 3.10
N PHE A 20 5.39 -6.69 2.83
CA PHE A 20 4.09 -6.05 2.95
C PHE A 20 3.93 -4.98 1.87
N VAL A 21 2.71 -4.49 1.74
CA VAL A 21 2.31 -3.52 0.72
C VAL A 21 1.83 -2.26 1.40
N ILE A 22 2.31 -1.11 0.95
CA ILE A 22 1.81 0.20 1.37
C ILE A 22 0.94 0.73 0.24
N LYS A 23 -0.34 0.94 0.51
CA LYS A 23 -1.32 1.44 -0.45
C LYS A 23 -1.77 2.83 -0.07
N MET A 24 -1.61 3.77 -1.00
CA MET A 24 -2.23 5.08 -0.93
C MET A 24 -3.68 4.90 -1.40
N CYS A 25 -4.58 4.71 -0.44
CA CYS A 25 -5.99 4.47 -0.73
C CYS A 25 -6.77 5.78 -0.67
N SER A 26 -7.49 6.12 -1.74
CA SER A 26 -8.43 7.25 -1.75
C SER A 26 -9.65 7.00 -0.86
N GLU A 27 -10.05 5.73 -0.68
CA GLU A 27 -11.25 5.29 0.03
C GLU A 27 -10.90 4.28 1.13
N VAL A 28 -10.18 4.74 2.15
CA VAL A 28 -9.68 3.89 3.25
C VAL A 28 -10.82 3.21 4.02
N VAL A 29 -11.89 3.94 4.31
CA VAL A 29 -13.02 3.43 5.12
C VAL A 29 -13.74 2.28 4.43
N PRO A 30 -14.23 2.40 3.17
CA PRO A 30 -14.82 1.27 2.45
C PRO A 30 -13.87 0.07 2.32
N THR A 31 -12.59 0.32 2.02
CA THR A 31 -11.59 -0.74 1.84
C THR A 31 -11.36 -1.54 3.12
N TYR A 32 -11.18 -0.84 4.25
CA TYR A 32 -10.98 -1.48 5.53
C TYR A 32 -12.24 -2.21 6.00
N PHE A 33 -13.41 -1.59 5.86
CA PHE A 33 -14.68 -2.23 6.18
C PHE A 33 -14.90 -3.51 5.37
N ALA A 34 -14.67 -3.47 4.06
CA ALA A 34 -14.81 -4.63 3.19
C ALA A 34 -13.86 -5.76 3.59
N SER A 35 -12.61 -5.46 3.92
CA SER A 35 -11.66 -6.45 4.43
C SER A 35 -12.17 -7.10 5.73
N ARG A 36 -12.62 -6.30 6.70
CA ARG A 36 -13.16 -6.83 7.97
C ARG A 36 -14.42 -7.68 7.77
N LEU A 37 -15.32 -7.25 6.87
CA LEU A 37 -16.52 -8.01 6.54
C LEU A 37 -16.17 -9.38 5.93
N LEU A 38 -15.23 -9.41 4.97
CA LEU A 38 -14.79 -10.65 4.34
C LEU A 38 -14.11 -11.59 5.35
N GLN A 39 -13.30 -11.05 6.27
CA GLN A 39 -12.74 -11.82 7.40
C GLN A 39 -13.85 -12.43 8.28
N CYS A 40 -14.90 -11.68 8.61
CA CYS A 40 -16.04 -12.21 9.37
C CYS A 40 -16.80 -13.32 8.63
N LEU A 41 -16.88 -13.21 7.30
CA LEU A 41 -17.48 -14.24 6.43
C LEU A 41 -16.55 -15.43 6.17
N GLN A 42 -15.38 -15.49 6.82
CA GLN A 42 -14.36 -16.52 6.64
C GLN A 42 -13.85 -16.63 5.19
N VAL A 43 -13.94 -15.53 4.43
CA VAL A 43 -13.33 -15.43 3.11
C VAL A 43 -11.85 -15.12 3.27
N PRO A 44 -10.93 -15.92 2.71
CA PRO A 44 -9.50 -15.64 2.76
C PRO A 44 -9.22 -14.25 2.19
N THR A 45 -8.70 -13.36 3.03
CA THR A 45 -8.38 -11.98 2.67
C THR A 45 -7.08 -11.56 3.32
N PRO A 46 -6.27 -10.73 2.65
CA PRO A 46 -5.03 -10.23 3.24
C PRO A 46 -5.33 -9.42 4.49
N ASP A 47 -4.47 -9.55 5.49
CA ASP A 47 -4.55 -8.68 6.66
C ASP A 47 -4.25 -7.23 6.29
N VAL A 48 -5.01 -6.30 6.87
CA VAL A 48 -4.88 -4.87 6.64
C VAL A 48 -4.76 -4.09 7.96
N LYS A 49 -3.93 -3.06 7.93
CA LYS A 49 -3.76 -2.10 9.02
C LYS A 49 -3.85 -0.69 8.46
N ILE A 50 -4.69 0.16 9.06
CA ILE A 50 -4.70 1.59 8.76
C ILE A 50 -3.63 2.25 9.62
N LEU A 51 -2.80 3.09 9.01
CA LEU A 51 -1.81 3.89 9.71
C LEU A 51 -2.13 5.39 9.55
N PRO A 52 -2.55 6.06 10.63
CA PRO A 52 -2.81 7.50 10.61
C PRO A 52 -1.54 8.34 10.54
N PHE A 53 -1.60 9.52 9.90
CA PHE A 53 -0.43 10.39 9.72
C PHE A 53 0.20 10.88 11.04
N TYR A 54 -0.61 10.98 12.10
CA TYR A 54 -0.17 11.47 13.41
C TYR A 54 0.54 10.39 14.24
N ASP A 55 0.49 9.13 13.81
CA ASP A 55 1.15 8.02 14.49
C ASP A 55 2.68 8.13 14.35
N GLU A 56 3.42 7.81 15.41
CA GLU A 56 4.88 7.77 15.35
C GLU A 56 5.38 6.66 14.43
N GLU A 57 4.63 5.56 14.33
CA GLU A 57 4.93 4.49 13.38
C GLU A 57 4.85 4.99 11.92
N PHE A 58 3.93 5.91 11.62
CA PHE A 58 3.85 6.54 10.29
C PHE A 58 5.10 7.36 9.98
N LYS A 59 5.51 8.22 10.91
CA LYS A 59 6.69 9.07 10.73
C LYS A 59 7.96 8.24 10.57
N ALA A 60 8.10 7.19 11.39
CA ALA A 60 9.23 6.26 11.32
C ALA A 60 9.29 5.55 9.95
N MET A 61 8.13 5.09 9.45
CA MET A 61 8.03 4.44 8.14
C MET A 61 8.40 5.40 7.01
N VAL A 62 7.85 6.63 7.00
CA VAL A 62 8.18 7.64 5.97
C VAL A 62 9.67 7.97 5.99
N HIS A 63 10.26 8.18 7.17
CA HIS A 63 11.69 8.43 7.32
C HIS A 63 12.55 7.29 6.77
N ALA A 64 12.19 6.03 7.08
CA ALA A 64 12.88 4.87 6.55
C ALA A 64 12.79 4.79 5.02
N MET A 65 11.63 5.09 4.43
CA MET A 65 11.47 5.14 2.99
C MET A 65 12.28 6.27 2.35
N GLU A 66 12.28 7.48 2.92
CA GLU A 66 13.11 8.57 2.42
C GLU A 66 14.60 8.21 2.43
N ALA A 67 15.09 7.57 3.50
CA ALA A 67 16.48 7.13 3.61
C ALA A 67 16.85 6.11 2.53
N LEU A 68 15.96 5.16 2.22
CA LEU A 68 16.20 4.17 1.16
C LEU A 68 16.19 4.78 -0.24
N THR A 69 15.45 5.87 -0.43
CA THR A 69 15.32 6.56 -1.73
C THR A 69 16.32 7.71 -1.90
N LEU A 70 17.28 7.88 -0.98
CA LEU A 70 18.16 9.05 -0.93
C LEU A 70 18.94 9.30 -2.23
N HIS A 71 19.33 8.24 -2.93
CA HIS A 71 20.13 8.30 -4.16
C HIS A 71 19.28 8.41 -5.44
N ASP A 72 17.95 8.41 -5.32
CA ASP A 72 17.02 8.54 -6.44
C ASP A 72 16.04 9.68 -6.15
N ASP A 73 16.39 10.88 -6.63
CA ASP A 73 15.61 12.10 -6.40
C ASP A 73 14.17 11.96 -6.94
N HIS A 74 13.98 11.22 -8.03
CA HIS A 74 12.66 11.01 -8.62
C HIS A 74 11.81 10.09 -7.73
N LEU A 75 12.39 8.98 -7.26
CA LEU A 75 11.70 8.07 -6.35
C LEU A 75 11.42 8.72 -5.00
N ARG A 76 12.37 9.49 -4.48
CA ARG A 76 12.20 10.28 -3.25
C ARG A 76 11.08 11.30 -3.37
N TYR A 77 11.00 12.00 -4.50
CA TYR A 77 9.90 12.92 -4.81
C TYR A 77 8.56 12.19 -4.85
N ILE A 78 8.50 11.02 -5.50
CA ILE A 78 7.30 10.18 -5.53
C ILE A 78 6.87 9.77 -4.14
N VAL A 79 7.78 9.31 -3.27
CA VAL A 79 7.47 8.94 -1.89
C VAL A 79 6.84 10.11 -1.15
N ARG A 80 7.46 11.29 -1.19
CA ARG A 80 6.95 12.50 -0.52
C ARG A 80 5.54 12.87 -0.95
N LEU A 81 5.28 12.91 -2.26
CA LEU A 81 3.95 13.20 -2.78
C LEU A 81 2.92 12.13 -2.41
N SER A 82 3.35 10.87 -2.31
CA SER A 82 2.44 9.75 -2.05
C SER A 82 2.01 9.71 -0.58
N MET A 83 2.93 10.07 0.32
CA MET A 83 2.77 10.01 1.77
C MET A 83 2.08 11.24 2.36
N ASP A 84 1.85 12.30 1.58
CA ASP A 84 1.06 13.46 2.01
C ASP A 84 -0.45 13.13 2.05
N ARG A 85 -0.83 12.26 3.00
CA ARG A 85 -2.20 11.77 3.20
C ARG A 85 -2.50 11.57 4.67
N PRO A 86 -3.76 11.78 5.11
CA PRO A 86 -4.14 11.62 6.51
C PRO A 86 -4.06 10.15 6.99
N PHE A 87 -4.19 9.20 6.06
CA PHE A 87 -4.14 7.77 6.35
C PHE A 87 -3.48 7.04 5.20
N ILE A 88 -2.78 5.95 5.54
CA ILE A 88 -2.29 4.97 4.57
C ILE A 88 -2.76 3.57 4.99
N LEU A 89 -2.83 2.66 4.02
CA LEU A 89 -3.20 1.28 4.26
C LEU A 89 -1.96 0.39 4.12
N LEU A 90 -1.58 -0.27 5.20
CA LEU A 90 -0.64 -1.39 5.17
C LEU A 90 -1.43 -2.67 4.91
N GLN A 91 -0.91 -3.52 4.05
CA GLN A 91 -1.51 -4.80 3.72
C GLN A 91 -0.45 -5.89 3.69
N GLU A 92 -0.81 -7.07 4.16
CA GLU A 92 -0.04 -8.30 3.92
C GLU A 92 0.24 -8.49 2.42
N TYR A 93 1.48 -8.89 2.11
CA TYR A 93 1.86 -9.28 0.76
C TYR A 93 1.45 -10.73 0.49
N ILE A 94 0.57 -10.94 -0.49
CA ILE A 94 0.18 -12.26 -0.95
C ILE A 94 0.90 -12.57 -2.27
N PRO A 95 1.78 -13.58 -2.33
CA PRO A 95 2.44 -13.99 -3.56
C PRO A 95 1.46 -14.78 -4.44
N ALA A 96 0.56 -14.07 -5.12
CA ALA A 96 -0.44 -14.64 -6.01
C ALA A 96 -0.56 -13.84 -7.31
N ILE A 97 -1.18 -14.47 -8.31
CA ILE A 97 -1.58 -13.79 -9.54
C ILE A 97 -3.07 -13.46 -9.47
N THR A 98 -3.44 -12.34 -10.09
CA THR A 98 -4.83 -11.96 -10.27
C THR A 98 -5.48 -12.85 -11.34
N LEU A 99 -6.80 -13.05 -11.25
CA LEU A 99 -7.53 -13.99 -12.12
C LEU A 99 -7.39 -13.68 -13.61
N ASP A 100 -7.25 -12.40 -13.97
CA ASP A 100 -7.02 -11.92 -15.34
C ASP A 100 -5.72 -12.46 -15.96
N LYS A 101 -4.72 -12.81 -15.13
CA LYS A 101 -3.43 -13.33 -15.59
C LYS A 101 -3.38 -14.85 -15.68
N ILE A 102 -4.48 -15.55 -15.37
CA ILE A 102 -4.54 -17.00 -15.45
C ILE A 102 -4.67 -17.43 -16.90
N GLY A 103 -3.70 -18.21 -17.39
CA GLY A 103 -3.70 -18.76 -18.75
C GLY A 103 -3.07 -17.85 -19.82
N GLU A 104 -2.67 -16.64 -19.45
CA GLU A 104 -1.76 -15.85 -20.28
C GLU A 104 -0.40 -16.58 -20.34
N LYS A 105 -0.01 -17.02 -21.54
CA LYS A 105 1.32 -17.60 -21.74
C LYS A 105 2.37 -16.54 -21.44
N ARG A 106 3.38 -16.95 -20.66
CA ARG A 106 4.58 -16.15 -20.37
C ARG A 106 5.30 -15.74 -21.64
#